data_AF-A0A2K3L2S3-F1
#
_entry.id   AF-A0A2K3L2S3-F1
#
_cell.length_a   1.000
_cell.length_b   1.000
_cell.length_c   1.000
_cell.angle_alpha   90.00
_cell.angle_beta   90.00
_cell.angle_gamma   90.00
#
_symmetry.space_group_name_H-M   'P 1'
#
loop_
_entity.id
_entity.type
_entity.pdbx_description
1 polymer ?
#
loop_
_entity_poly.entity_id
_entity_poly.type
_entity_poly.pdbx_seq_one_letter_code
_entity_poly.pdbx_strand_id
1 'polypeptide(L)' 'VIFKVYDSDRNGKVSFKDILEVLKDLSGSYMSDEQREEVLGQVLKEAGYSKDCYLTLDDFTKVLGHSGVKMDVEVPVD' A
#
# COMPACT_ATOMS: atom_id res chain seq x y z
N VAL A 1 8.27 -9.51 -5.00
CA VAL A 1 7.14 -10.38 -4.56
C VAL A 1 6.04 -9.54 -3.92
N ILE A 2 6.39 -8.61 -3.01
CA ILE A 2 5.45 -7.69 -2.34
C ILE A 2 4.59 -6.86 -3.31
N PHE A 3 5.17 -6.32 -4.38
CA PHE A 3 4.44 -5.50 -5.37
C PHE A 3 3.23 -6.22 -5.98
N LYS A 4 3.33 -7.54 -6.21
CA LYS A 4 2.23 -8.34 -6.77
C LYS A 4 1.07 -8.57 -5.79
N VAL A 5 1.31 -8.37 -4.49
CA VAL A 5 0.25 -8.43 -3.47
C VAL A 5 -0.62 -7.18 -3.57
N TYR A 6 -0.01 -6.05 -3.92
CA TYR A 6 -0.70 -4.77 -4.10
C TYR A 6 -1.20 -4.52 -5.53
N ASP A 7 -0.70 -5.24 -6.54
CA ASP A 7 -1.15 -5.13 -7.93
C ASP A 7 -2.26 -6.17 -8.20
N SER A 8 -3.45 -5.92 -7.66
CA SER A 8 -4.59 -6.86 -7.68
C SER A 8 -5.02 -7.25 -9.09
N ASP A 9 -4.99 -6.31 -10.03
CA ASP A 9 -5.39 -6.53 -11.43
C ASP A 9 -4.21 -6.93 -12.33
N ARG A 10 -3.00 -6.98 -11.78
CA ARG A 10 -1.75 -7.35 -12.47
C ARG A 10 -1.45 -6.47 -13.67
N ASN A 11 -1.86 -5.20 -13.63
CA ASN A 11 -1.61 -4.24 -14.70
C ASN A 11 -0.18 -3.65 -14.65
N GLY A 12 0.60 -3.99 -13.61
CA GLY A 12 1.96 -3.50 -13.41
C GLY A 12 2.04 -2.14 -12.70
N LYS A 13 0.92 -1.65 -12.16
CA LYS A 13 0.78 -0.40 -11.42
C LYS A 13 -0.17 -0.60 -10.25
N VAL A 14 0.17 0.01 -9.13
CA VAL A 14 -0.66 -0.04 -7.92
C VAL A 14 -1.44 1.26 -7.81
N SER A 15 -2.77 1.16 -7.83
CA SER A 15 -3.64 2.30 -7.60
C SER A 15 -3.92 2.50 -6.10
N PHE A 16 -4.47 3.66 -5.75
CA PHE A 16 -4.98 3.93 -4.40
C PHE A 16 -5.94 2.83 -3.92
N LYS A 17 -6.81 2.36 -4.82
CA LYS A 17 -7.81 1.33 -4.51
C LYS A 17 -7.16 0.00 -4.17
N ASP A 18 -6.11 -0.40 -4.90
CA ASP A 18 -5.48 -1.69 -4.65
C ASP A 18 -4.78 -1.70 -3.27
N ILE A 19 -4.15 -0.59 -2.87
CA ILE A 19 -3.58 -0.45 -1.52
C ILE A 19 -4.68 -0.44 -0.46
N LEU A 20 -5.81 0.21 -0.75
CA LEU A 20 -6.95 0.25 0.16
C LEU A 20 -7.52 -1.15 0.41
N GLU A 21 -7.61 -2.00 -0.61
CA GLU A 21 -8.06 -3.39 -0.48
C GLU A 21 -7.09 -4.21 0.36
N VAL A 22 -5.78 -4.12 0.10
CA VAL A 22 -4.78 -4.84 0.92
C VAL A 22 -4.78 -4.34 2.36
N LEU A 23 -4.86 -3.03 2.58
CA LEU A 23 -4.99 -2.46 3.92
C LEU A 23 -6.28 -2.91 4.61
N LYS A 24 -7.37 -3.15 3.86
CA LYS A 24 -8.63 -3.68 4.39
C LYS A 24 -8.47 -5.10 4.87
N ASP A 25 -7.80 -5.94 4.10
CA ASP A 25 -7.52 -7.32 4.49
C ASP A 25 -6.60 -7.39 5.72
N LEU A 26 -5.63 -6.48 5.84
CA LEU A 26 -4.70 -6.42 6.98
C LEU A 26 -5.32 -5.80 8.24
N SER A 27 -6.09 -4.74 8.11
CA SER A 27 -6.68 -4.02 9.25
C SER A 27 -8.02 -4.62 9.70
N GLY A 28 -8.68 -5.41 8.85
CA GLY A 28 -9.95 -6.06 9.16
C GLY A 28 -10.98 -5.05 9.72
N SER A 29 -11.63 -5.43 10.82
CA SER A 29 -12.60 -4.60 11.54
C SER A 29 -11.98 -3.61 12.53
N TYR A 30 -10.65 -3.56 12.66
CA TYR A 30 -9.97 -2.66 13.62
C TYR A 30 -9.93 -1.21 13.13
N MET A 31 -10.12 -0.97 11.83
CA MET A 31 -10.10 0.35 11.23
C MET A 31 -11.27 0.50 10.25
N SER A 32 -12.02 1.60 10.37
CA SER A 32 -13.11 1.92 9.44
C SER A 32 -12.58 2.24 8.04
N ASP A 33 -13.40 2.01 7.01
CA ASP A 33 -13.04 2.30 5.62
C ASP A 33 -12.64 3.77 5.44
N GLU A 34 -13.36 4.72 6.08
CA GLU A 34 -13.03 6.16 6.04
C GLU A 34 -11.66 6.47 6.67
N GLN A 35 -11.37 5.93 7.86
CA GLN A 35 -10.08 6.11 8.52
C GLN A 35 -8.93 5.54 7.68
N ARG A 36 -9.17 4.41 7.01
CA ARG A 36 -8.20 3.81 6.10
C ARG A 36 -7.90 4.72 4.91
N GLU A 37 -8.93 5.31 4.32
CA GLU A 37 -8.77 6.26 3.21
C GLU A 37 -8.05 7.55 3.63
N GLU A 38 -8.30 8.03 4.85
CA GLU A 38 -7.59 9.19 5.39
C GLU A 38 -6.11 8.90 5.64
N VAL A 39 -5.80 7.80 6.33
CA VAL A 39 -4.42 7.40 6.63
C VAL A 39 -3.64 7.15 5.34
N LEU A 40 -4.21 6.38 4.40
CA LEU A 40 -3.56 6.13 3.12
C LEU A 40 -3.36 7.42 2.31
N GLY A 41 -4.37 8.31 2.33
CA GLY A 41 -4.27 9.62 1.68
C GLY A 41 -3.16 10.49 2.25
N GLN A 42 -2.99 10.50 3.57
CA GLN A 42 -1.90 11.23 4.23
C GLN A 42 -0.54 10.64 3.87
N VAL A 43 -0.36 9.32 3.97
CA VAL A 43 0.90 8.64 3.64
C VAL A 43 1.33 8.92 2.19
N LEU A 44 0.39 8.85 1.25
CA LEU A 44 0.68 9.17 -0.15
C LEU A 44 1.07 10.63 -0.33
N LYS A 45 0.34 11.55 0.31
CA LYS A 45 0.65 12.98 0.25
C LYS A 45 2.03 13.31 0.83
N GLU A 46 2.39 12.69 1.95
CA GLU A 46 3.72 12.82 2.57
C GLU A 46 4.82 12.25 1.67
N ALA A 47 4.51 11.18 0.94
CA ALA A 47 5.39 10.62 -0.09
C ALA A 47 5.42 11.45 -1.39
N GLY A 48 4.60 12.49 -1.53
CA GLY A 48 4.54 13.37 -2.71
C GLY A 48 3.59 12.91 -3.81
N TYR A 49 2.67 11.99 -3.52
CA TYR A 49 1.69 11.44 -4.46
C TYR A 49 0.27 11.91 -4.16
N SER A 50 -0.54 11.99 -5.21
CA SER A 50 -1.99 12.24 -5.11
C SER A 50 -2.77 10.93 -5.11
N LYS A 51 -4.02 10.95 -4.64
CA LYS A 51 -4.91 9.78 -4.64
C LYS A 51 -5.22 9.24 -6.05
N ASP A 52 -5.13 10.10 -7.06
CA ASP A 52 -5.33 9.74 -8.48
C ASP A 52 -4.05 9.25 -9.18
N CYS A 53 -2.91 9.19 -8.47
CA CYS A 53 -1.67 8.70 -9.00
C CYS A 53 -1.60 7.17 -8.95
N TYR A 54 -0.97 6.59 -9.96
CA TYR A 54 -0.58 5.19 -9.95
C TYR A 54 0.86 5.09 -9.46
N LEU A 55 1.11 4.21 -8.50
CA LEU A 55 2.45 3.88 -8.04
C LEU A 55 3.02 2.77 -8.93
N THR A 56 4.13 3.06 -9.58
CA THR A 56 4.91 2.02 -10.24
C THR A 56 5.76 1.27 -9.21
N LEU A 57 6.37 0.16 -9.61
CA LEU A 57 7.27 -0.60 -8.74
C LEU A 57 8.45 0.25 -8.23
N ASP A 58 8.94 1.20 -9.04
CA ASP A 58 10.00 2.12 -8.67
C ASP A 58 9.53 3.12 -7.59
N ASP A 59 8.33 3.67 -7.78
CA ASP A 59 7.70 4.58 -6.81
C ASP A 59 7.45 3.86 -5.48
N PHE A 60 6.90 2.65 -5.53
CA PHE A 60 6.64 1.82 -4.35
C PHE A 60 7.93 1.54 -3.55
N THR A 61 9.02 1.26 -4.26
CA THR A 61 10.33 1.03 -3.64
C THR A 61 10.90 2.32 -3.03
N LYS A 62 10.68 3.48 -3.65
CA LYS A 62 11.06 4.78 -3.09
C LYS A 62 10.25 5.11 -1.84
N VAL A 63 8.94 4.95 -1.86
CA VAL A 63 8.06 5.25 -0.72
C VAL A 63 8.40 4.38 0.49
N LEU A 64 8.60 3.08 0.30
CA LEU A 64 8.99 2.16 1.38
C LEU A 64 10.46 2.31 1.79
N GLY A 65 11.35 2.64 0.86
CA GLY A 65 12.76 2.87 1.13
C GLY A 65 13.02 4.12 1.98
N HIS A 66 12.19 5.16 1.83
CA HIS A 66 12.30 6.39 2.60
C HIS A 66 11.63 6.32 3.98
N SER A 67 10.64 5.44 4.18
CA SER A 67 9.91 5.34 5.45
C SER A 67 10.63 4.55 6.53
N GLY A 68 11.79 3.93 6.23
CA GLY A 68 12.49 3.04 7.16
C GLY A 68 11.71 1.76 7.49
N VAL A 69 10.56 1.55 6.82
CA VAL A 69 9.71 0.38 6.98
C VAL A 69 10.37 -0.79 6.26
N LYS A 70 11.11 -1.60 7.02
CA LYS A 70 11.47 -2.95 6.59
C LYS A 70 10.23 -3.82 6.73
N MET A 71 9.58 -4.12 5.61
CA MET A 71 8.60 -5.20 5.57
C MET A 71 9.35 -6.53 5.59
N ASP A 72 9.82 -6.93 6.77
CA ASP A 72 10.23 -8.31 7.03
C ASP A 72 8.95 -9.15 7.06
N VAL A 73 8.67 -9.83 5.95
CA VAL A 73 7.57 -10.80 5.88
C VAL A 73 8.05 -12.05 6.61
N GLU A 74 7.73 -12.17 7.90
CA GLU A 74 7.80 -13.45 8.58
C GLU A 74 6.70 -14.35 8.01
N VAL A 75 7.11 -15.33 7.20
CA VAL A 75 6.21 -16.38 6.72
C VAL A 75 5.89 -17.24 7.95
N PRO A 76 4.62 -17.33 8.41
CA PRO A 76 4.28 -18.31 9.43
C PRO A 76 4.58 -19.69 8.85
N VAL A 77 5.50 -20.41 9.49
CA VAL A 77 5.65 -21.84 9.26
C VAL A 77 4.53 -22.51 10.06
N ASP A 78 3.64 -23.19 9.34
CA ASP A 78 2.48 -24.02 9.76
C ASP A 78 2.02 -23.97 11.23
#